data_AF-A0A353INX9-F1
#
_entry.id   AF-A0A353INX9-F1
#
_cell.length_a   1.000
_cell.length_b   1.000
_cell.length_c   1.000
_cell.angle_alpha   90.00
_cell.angle_beta   90.00
_cell.angle_gamma   90.00
#
_symmetry.space_group_name_H-M   'P 1'
#
loop_
_entity.id
_entity.type
_entity.pdbx_description
1 polymer ?
#
loop_
_entity_poly.entity_id
_entity_poly.type
_entity_poly.pdbx_seq_one_letter_code
_entity_poly.pdbx_strand_id
1 'polypeptide(L)'
;KVTFPEGWTSQQIVKRLEANAELDGAVSEVPAEGSLLPDTYSFGTKDSKEDILQRMDAAHRKFLAQVWEERDPDIMVKTPEEAVILASIVEKETGVAEERPRIASVFHNRLRKGMRLQSDPTIIYGIFGGSGNRDHPITRDELKQKNPYNTYQIDGLPPTPIGNPGRAAIEAVLKPAKTGEIYFVADGTGGHIFSTTLAQHNKNVAKWRKIEREIRARQKAEAEAAEAAAERGLLLPEGEVGLSPVGGPVGWPQRNPVR
;
A
#
# COMPACT_ATOMS: atom_id res chain seq x y z
N LYS A 1 -9.49 -22.32 -6.79
CA LYS A 1 -9.58 -20.83 -6.88
C LYS A 1 -8.31 -20.25 -6.27
N VAL A 2 -7.83 -19.11 -6.75
CA VAL A 2 -6.67 -18.38 -6.18
C VAL A 2 -7.05 -16.91 -6.00
N THR A 3 -6.71 -16.33 -4.85
CA THR A 3 -7.02 -14.93 -4.51
C THR A 3 -5.75 -14.10 -4.52
N PHE A 4 -5.79 -12.89 -5.08
CA PHE A 4 -4.68 -11.95 -5.06
C PHE A 4 -5.10 -10.69 -4.30
N PRO A 5 -4.45 -10.36 -3.17
CA PRO A 5 -4.75 -9.13 -2.45
C PRO A 5 -4.42 -7.88 -3.27
N GLU A 6 -5.22 -6.84 -3.06
CA GLU A 6 -5.01 -5.52 -3.65
C GLU A 6 -3.67 -4.91 -3.19
N GLY A 7 -3.06 -4.12 -4.06
CA GLY A 7 -1.76 -3.48 -3.84
C GLY A 7 -0.56 -4.42 -3.94
N TRP A 8 -0.73 -5.72 -4.20
CA TRP A 8 0.41 -6.61 -4.42
C TRP A 8 1.17 -6.25 -5.69
N THR A 9 2.49 -6.41 -5.65
CA THR A 9 3.36 -6.22 -6.81
C THR A 9 3.20 -7.39 -7.77
N SER A 10 3.55 -7.19 -9.04
CA SER A 10 3.49 -8.27 -10.03
C SER A 10 4.41 -9.43 -9.64
N GLN A 11 5.56 -9.13 -9.02
CA GLN A 11 6.46 -10.16 -8.48
C GLN A 11 5.81 -10.99 -7.36
N GLN A 12 5.05 -10.37 -6.46
CA GLN A 12 4.33 -11.08 -5.39
C GLN A 12 3.22 -11.97 -5.94
N ILE A 13 2.50 -11.50 -6.97
CA ILE A 13 1.48 -12.27 -7.68
C ILE A 13 2.10 -13.51 -8.34
N VAL A 14 3.20 -13.32 -9.08
CA VAL A 14 3.91 -14.43 -9.74
C VAL A 14 4.44 -15.42 -8.71
N LYS A 15 5.05 -14.96 -7.61
CA LYS A 15 5.51 -15.85 -6.53
C LYS A 15 4.37 -16.70 -5.95
N ARG A 16 3.18 -16.13 -5.79
CA ARG A 16 2.01 -16.87 -5.31
C ARG A 16 1.50 -17.89 -6.33
N LEU A 17 1.55 -17.57 -7.62
CA LEU A 17 1.23 -18.51 -8.69
C LEU A 17 2.23 -19.66 -8.72
N GLU A 18 3.52 -19.37 -8.66
CA GLU A 18 4.59 -20.38 -8.66
C GLU A 18 4.49 -21.34 -7.47
N ALA A 19 4.08 -20.84 -6.30
CA ALA A 19 3.83 -21.67 -5.12
C ALA A 19 2.55 -22.52 -5.19
N ASN A 20 1.70 -22.32 -6.21
CA ASN A 20 0.45 -23.06 -6.35
C ASN A 20 0.65 -24.33 -7.17
N ALA A 21 0.64 -25.49 -6.48
CA ALA A 21 0.81 -26.80 -7.09
C ALA A 21 -0.42 -27.30 -7.88
N GLU A 22 -1.58 -26.66 -7.76
CA GLU A 22 -2.80 -27.04 -8.49
C GLU A 22 -2.87 -26.47 -9.92
N LEU A 23 -1.98 -25.53 -10.27
CA LEU A 23 -1.90 -24.90 -11.58
C LEU A 23 -0.68 -25.39 -12.34
N ASP A 24 -0.87 -25.76 -13.61
CA ASP A 24 0.20 -26.24 -14.48
C ASP A 24 1.06 -25.09 -15.05
N GLY A 25 2.20 -25.44 -15.65
CA GLY A 25 3.09 -24.48 -16.32
C GLY A 25 3.96 -23.67 -15.37
N ALA A 26 4.84 -22.84 -15.93
CA ALA A 26 5.73 -21.94 -15.22
C ALA A 26 5.62 -20.57 -15.85
N VAL A 27 5.58 -19.52 -15.04
CA VAL A 27 5.44 -18.14 -15.48
C VAL A 27 6.66 -17.71 -16.29
N SER A 28 6.45 -17.44 -17.58
CA SER A 28 7.51 -17.04 -18.51
C SER A 28 8.13 -15.66 -18.23
N GLU A 29 7.32 -14.67 -17.84
CA GLU A 29 7.76 -13.31 -17.51
C GLU A 29 6.89 -12.69 -16.42
N VAL A 30 7.48 -11.83 -15.59
CA VAL A 30 6.72 -11.04 -14.61
C VAL A 30 5.99 -9.89 -15.33
N PRO A 31 4.65 -9.83 -15.27
CA PRO A 31 3.90 -8.75 -15.91
C PRO A 31 4.28 -7.36 -15.37
N ALA A 32 4.07 -6.32 -16.17
CA ALA A 32 4.31 -4.94 -15.73
C ALA A 32 3.50 -4.58 -14.47
N GLU A 33 4.03 -3.71 -13.61
CA GLU A 33 3.28 -3.25 -12.44
C GLU A 33 2.02 -2.50 -12.85
N GLY A 34 0.93 -2.74 -12.10
CA GLY A 34 -0.38 -2.15 -12.38
C GLY A 34 -1.08 -2.71 -13.62
N SER A 35 -0.56 -3.77 -14.25
CA SER A 35 -1.23 -4.40 -15.41
C SER A 35 -2.27 -5.44 -15.01
N LEU A 36 -2.24 -5.94 -13.77
CA LEU A 36 -3.07 -7.05 -13.32
C LEU A 36 -4.17 -6.55 -12.38
N LEU A 37 -5.38 -7.05 -12.53
CA LEU A 37 -6.47 -6.73 -11.60
C LEU A 37 -6.47 -7.72 -10.42
N PRO A 38 -6.24 -7.28 -9.18
CA PRO A 38 -6.32 -8.16 -8.02
C PRO A 38 -7.77 -8.57 -7.77
N ASP A 39 -8.01 -9.88 -7.66
CA ASP A 39 -9.32 -10.47 -7.40
C ASP A 39 -9.15 -11.96 -7.00
N THR A 40 -10.26 -12.67 -6.83
CA THR A 40 -10.31 -14.13 -6.73
C THR A 40 -10.65 -14.77 -8.07
N TYR A 41 -9.70 -15.53 -8.61
CA TYR A 41 -9.82 -16.21 -9.89
C TYR A 41 -10.12 -17.69 -9.69
N SER A 42 -11.18 -18.16 -10.36
CA SER A 42 -11.49 -19.58 -10.44
C SER A 42 -10.69 -20.22 -11.57
N PHE A 43 -10.25 -21.46 -11.35
CA PHE A 43 -9.45 -22.21 -12.31
C PHE A 43 -9.84 -23.68 -12.32
N GLY A 44 -9.71 -24.31 -13.49
CA GLY A 44 -9.91 -25.75 -13.69
C GLY A 44 -8.60 -26.53 -13.68
N THR A 45 -8.70 -27.86 -13.76
CA THR A 45 -7.54 -28.78 -13.72
C THR A 45 -6.61 -28.70 -14.92
N LYS A 46 -6.96 -27.94 -15.96
CA LYS A 46 -6.14 -27.73 -17.17
C LYS A 46 -5.62 -26.31 -17.30
N ASP A 47 -5.98 -25.44 -16.36
CA ASP A 47 -5.57 -24.05 -16.40
C ASP A 47 -4.11 -23.93 -15.97
N SER A 48 -3.33 -23.21 -16.75
CA SER A 48 -1.96 -22.86 -16.42
C SER A 48 -1.87 -21.60 -15.56
N LYS A 49 -0.71 -21.37 -14.96
CA LYS A 49 -0.38 -20.12 -14.26
C LYS A 49 -0.51 -18.90 -15.21
N GLU A 50 -0.07 -19.04 -16.46
CA GLU A 50 -0.25 -18.05 -17.54
C GLU A 50 -1.71 -17.71 -17.79
N ASP A 51 -2.60 -18.71 -17.83
CA ASP A 51 -4.03 -18.47 -18.10
C ASP A 51 -4.66 -17.59 -17.01
N ILE A 52 -4.14 -17.65 -15.77
CA ILE A 52 -4.57 -16.77 -14.69
C ILE A 52 -4.06 -15.35 -14.91
N LEU A 53 -2.78 -15.17 -15.27
CA LEU A 53 -2.22 -13.85 -15.57
C LEU A 53 -2.94 -13.17 -16.75
N GLN A 54 -3.24 -13.91 -17.81
CA GLN A 54 -3.99 -13.40 -18.96
C GLN A 54 -5.41 -12.98 -18.57
N ARG A 55 -6.08 -13.75 -17.70
CA ARG A 55 -7.39 -13.37 -17.16
C ARG A 55 -7.32 -12.10 -16.30
N MET A 56 -6.28 -11.96 -15.48
CA MET A 56 -6.06 -10.75 -14.66
C MET A 56 -5.84 -9.51 -15.53
N ASP A 57 -4.99 -9.60 -16.56
CA ASP A 57 -4.74 -8.51 -17.51
C ASP A 57 -6.00 -8.14 -18.30
N ALA A 58 -6.71 -9.13 -18.85
CA ALA A 58 -7.94 -8.89 -19.59
C ALA A 58 -9.02 -8.24 -18.72
N ALA A 59 -9.15 -8.68 -17.46
CA ALA A 59 -10.06 -8.08 -16.50
C ALA A 59 -9.66 -6.64 -16.17
N HIS A 60 -8.37 -6.37 -15.98
CA HIS A 60 -7.83 -5.03 -15.74
C HIS A 60 -8.14 -4.09 -16.90
N ARG A 61 -7.75 -4.45 -18.13
CA ARG A 61 -7.97 -3.63 -19.33
C ARG A 61 -9.45 -3.33 -19.54
N LYS A 62 -10.32 -4.35 -19.41
CA LYS A 62 -11.77 -4.18 -19.55
C LYS A 62 -12.31 -3.21 -18.50
N PHE A 63 -11.95 -3.40 -17.25
CA PHE A 63 -12.42 -2.55 -16.16
C PHE A 63 -11.93 -1.11 -16.32
N LEU A 64 -10.63 -0.91 -16.54
CA LEU A 64 -10.02 0.40 -16.69
C LEU A 64 -10.65 1.18 -17.85
N ALA A 65 -10.86 0.53 -19.00
CA ALA A 65 -11.53 1.16 -20.14
C ALA A 65 -12.95 1.60 -19.79
N GLN A 66 -13.70 0.79 -19.03
CA GLN A 66 -15.06 1.14 -18.61
C GLN A 66 -15.06 2.35 -17.67
N VAL A 67 -14.28 2.33 -16.59
CA VAL A 67 -14.32 3.39 -15.58
C VAL A 67 -13.65 4.69 -16.04
N TRP A 68 -12.72 4.61 -17.00
CA TRP A 68 -12.05 5.78 -17.57
C TRP A 68 -13.03 6.71 -18.30
N GLU A 69 -14.05 6.16 -18.97
CA GLU A 69 -15.08 6.96 -19.64
C GLU A 69 -15.96 7.73 -18.65
N GLU A 70 -16.07 7.22 -17.42
CA GLU A 70 -16.86 7.84 -16.35
C GLU A 70 -16.05 8.75 -15.43
N ARG A 71 -14.78 9.00 -15.75
CA ARG A 71 -13.89 9.79 -14.89
C ARG A 71 -14.38 11.22 -14.73
N ASP A 72 -14.05 11.83 -13.60
CA ASP A 72 -14.29 13.24 -13.38
C ASP A 72 -13.45 14.09 -14.35
N PRO A 73 -14.02 15.13 -14.99
CA PRO A 73 -13.32 15.94 -15.98
C PRO A 73 -12.17 16.78 -15.38
N ASP A 74 -12.22 17.06 -14.08
CA ASP A 74 -11.28 17.95 -13.38
C ASP A 74 -10.10 17.22 -12.72
N ILE A 75 -9.92 15.94 -13.00
CA ILE A 75 -8.77 15.17 -12.48
C ILE A 75 -7.47 15.58 -13.15
N MET A 76 -6.36 15.44 -12.42
CA MET A 76 -5.05 15.88 -12.90
C MET A 76 -4.37 14.86 -13.81
N VAL A 77 -4.62 13.57 -13.63
CA VAL A 77 -4.10 12.50 -14.50
C VAL A 77 -4.70 12.62 -15.91
N LYS A 78 -3.88 12.40 -16.93
CA LYS A 78 -4.20 12.65 -18.34
C LYS A 78 -4.45 11.39 -19.14
N THR A 79 -3.95 10.25 -18.68
CA THR A 79 -4.12 8.97 -19.36
C THR A 79 -4.60 7.89 -18.38
N PRO A 80 -5.19 6.79 -18.86
CA PRO A 80 -5.52 5.64 -18.03
C PRO A 80 -4.30 5.11 -17.26
N GLU A 81 -3.12 5.12 -17.88
CA GLU A 81 -1.87 4.67 -17.28
C GLU A 81 -1.46 5.57 -16.09
N GLU A 82 -1.55 6.89 -16.23
CA GLU A 82 -1.32 7.82 -15.11
C GLU A 82 -2.31 7.61 -13.96
N ALA A 83 -3.57 7.26 -14.29
CA ALA A 83 -4.57 6.93 -13.30
C ALA A 83 -4.20 5.68 -12.49
N VAL A 84 -3.68 4.64 -13.16
CA VAL A 84 -3.20 3.42 -12.50
C VAL A 84 -1.97 3.71 -11.64
N ILE A 85 -1.04 4.56 -12.10
CA ILE A 85 0.11 4.98 -11.28
C ILE A 85 -0.39 5.61 -9.98
N LEU A 86 -1.27 6.61 -10.08
CA LEU A 86 -1.80 7.29 -8.91
C LEU A 86 -2.63 6.35 -8.01
N ALA A 87 -3.40 5.44 -8.61
CA ALA A 87 -4.20 4.45 -7.87
C ALA A 87 -3.31 3.49 -7.07
N SER A 88 -2.16 3.07 -7.61
CA SER A 88 -1.20 2.23 -6.89
C SER A 88 -0.61 2.93 -5.66
N ILE A 89 -0.47 4.26 -5.72
CA ILE A 89 -0.03 5.07 -4.58
C ILE A 89 -1.15 5.16 -3.54
N VAL A 90 -2.39 5.49 -3.95
CA VAL A 90 -3.55 5.57 -3.06
C VAL A 90 -3.83 4.25 -2.35
N GLU A 91 -3.74 3.12 -3.05
CA GLU A 91 -3.94 1.78 -2.48
C GLU A 91 -2.94 1.48 -1.36
N LYS A 92 -1.68 1.90 -1.52
CA LYS A 92 -0.64 1.69 -0.51
C LYS A 92 -0.76 2.65 0.67
N GLU A 93 -1.56 3.70 0.55
CA GLU A 93 -1.63 4.76 1.55
C GLU A 93 -2.69 4.54 2.63
N THR A 94 -3.78 3.85 2.29
CA THR A 94 -4.80 3.53 3.28
C THR A 94 -5.41 2.17 3.05
N GLY A 95 -5.60 1.43 4.14
CA GLY A 95 -6.49 0.26 4.16
C GLY A 95 -7.95 0.63 4.47
N VAL A 96 -8.24 1.90 4.79
CA VAL A 96 -9.58 2.39 5.13
C VAL A 96 -10.30 2.81 3.85
N ALA A 97 -11.34 2.07 3.49
CA ALA A 97 -12.03 2.22 2.22
C ALA A 97 -12.62 3.63 2.04
N GLU A 98 -13.18 4.18 3.11
CA GLU A 98 -13.85 5.48 3.13
C GLU A 98 -12.87 6.65 2.93
N GLU A 99 -11.58 6.45 3.18
CA GLU A 99 -10.56 7.50 3.04
C GLU A 99 -9.98 7.58 1.63
N ARG A 100 -10.05 6.50 0.84
CA ARG A 100 -9.43 6.45 -0.50
C ARG A 100 -9.81 7.64 -1.39
N PRO A 101 -11.10 8.05 -1.52
CA PRO A 101 -11.47 9.20 -2.34
C PRO A 101 -10.88 10.53 -1.84
N ARG A 102 -10.67 10.67 -0.51
CA ARG A 102 -10.06 11.88 0.09
C ARG A 102 -8.56 11.90 -0.10
N ILE A 103 -7.88 10.76 0.05
CA ILE A 103 -6.44 10.65 -0.24
C ILE A 103 -6.18 10.93 -1.73
N ALA A 104 -7.00 10.36 -2.62
CA ALA A 104 -6.95 10.69 -4.05
C ALA A 104 -7.15 12.20 -4.30
N SER A 105 -8.10 12.84 -3.60
CA SER A 105 -8.30 14.29 -3.63
C SER A 105 -7.03 15.06 -3.26
N VAL A 106 -6.34 14.65 -2.19
CA VAL A 106 -5.08 15.28 -1.75
C VAL A 106 -4.03 15.22 -2.84
N PHE A 107 -3.82 14.05 -3.46
CA PHE A 107 -2.81 13.92 -4.50
C PHE A 107 -3.15 14.71 -5.77
N HIS A 108 -4.41 14.70 -6.21
CA HIS A 108 -4.85 15.57 -7.31
C HIS A 108 -4.65 17.05 -6.99
N ASN A 109 -4.96 17.48 -5.77
CA ASN A 109 -4.75 18.85 -5.33
C ASN A 109 -3.27 19.24 -5.29
N ARG A 110 -2.39 18.31 -4.88
CA ARG A 110 -0.94 18.51 -4.91
C ARG A 110 -0.43 18.65 -6.34
N LEU A 111 -0.81 17.74 -7.24
CA LEU A 111 -0.46 17.80 -8.66
C LEU A 111 -0.92 19.13 -9.29
N ARG A 112 -2.16 19.56 -9.00
CA ARG A 112 -2.69 20.84 -9.49
C ARG A 112 -1.88 22.06 -9.04
N LYS A 113 -1.28 22.00 -7.85
CA LYS A 113 -0.46 23.06 -7.26
C LYS A 113 1.03 22.94 -7.58
N GLY A 114 1.45 21.94 -8.37
CA GLY A 114 2.87 21.65 -8.59
C GLY A 114 3.60 21.24 -7.31
N MET A 115 2.87 20.69 -6.32
CA MET A 115 3.45 20.14 -5.11
C MET A 115 3.85 18.69 -5.34
N ARG A 116 5.00 18.31 -4.79
CA ARG A 116 5.45 16.90 -4.76
C ARG A 116 4.46 16.01 -4.00
N LEU A 117 4.34 14.75 -4.42
CA LEU A 117 3.39 13.82 -3.79
C LEU A 117 3.83 13.41 -2.39
N GLN A 118 5.14 13.26 -2.14
CA GLN A 118 5.72 12.93 -0.83
C GLN A 118 5.01 11.74 -0.17
N SER A 119 5.02 10.59 -0.85
CA SER A 119 4.39 9.36 -0.39
C SER A 119 5.44 8.32 -0.06
N ASP A 120 5.35 7.74 1.14
CA ASP A 120 6.30 6.74 1.65
C ASP A 120 6.35 5.46 0.80
N PRO A 121 5.21 4.88 0.37
CA PRO A 121 5.20 3.72 -0.52
C PRO A 121 6.06 3.88 -1.78
N THR A 122 6.14 5.07 -2.37
CA THR A 122 6.86 5.25 -3.63
C THR A 122 8.37 5.16 -3.44
N ILE A 123 8.91 5.74 -2.35
CA ILE A 123 10.33 5.60 -2.04
C ILE A 123 10.66 4.17 -1.60
N ILE A 124 9.79 3.52 -0.83
CA ILE A 124 9.96 2.12 -0.44
C ILE A 124 10.08 1.25 -1.70
N TYR A 125 9.19 1.42 -2.67
CA TYR A 125 9.28 0.72 -3.94
C TYR A 125 10.57 1.06 -4.70
N GLY A 126 10.97 2.32 -4.72
CA GLY A 126 12.21 2.75 -5.39
C GLY A 126 13.50 2.14 -4.82
N ILE A 127 13.51 1.77 -3.53
CA ILE A 127 14.69 1.20 -2.86
C ILE A 127 14.67 -0.33 -2.89
N PHE A 128 13.52 -0.94 -2.57
CA PHE A 128 13.40 -2.38 -2.36
C PHE A 128 12.77 -3.14 -3.55
N GLY A 129 12.28 -2.39 -4.55
CA GLY A 129 11.61 -2.94 -5.73
C GLY A 129 10.32 -3.70 -5.40
N GLY A 130 9.90 -4.53 -6.35
CA GLY A 130 8.68 -5.32 -6.27
C GLY A 130 8.70 -6.43 -5.21
N SER A 131 9.84 -6.74 -4.60
CA SER A 131 9.95 -7.85 -3.65
C SER A 131 9.20 -7.59 -2.34
N GLY A 132 9.10 -6.31 -1.94
CA GLY A 132 8.50 -5.89 -0.68
C GLY A 132 9.30 -6.27 0.57
N ASN A 133 10.46 -6.90 0.42
CA ASN A 133 11.32 -7.28 1.54
C ASN A 133 12.07 -6.04 2.04
N ARG A 134 12.00 -5.81 3.34
CA ARG A 134 12.62 -4.68 4.01
C ARG A 134 13.34 -5.16 5.26
N ASP A 135 14.62 -4.87 5.35
CA ASP A 135 15.41 -5.22 6.53
C ASP A 135 15.35 -4.11 7.59
N HIS A 136 14.91 -2.90 7.22
CA HIS A 136 14.80 -1.76 8.13
C HIS A 136 13.71 -0.74 7.74
N PRO A 137 13.29 0.11 8.69
CA PRO A 137 12.50 1.31 8.41
C PRO A 137 13.24 2.29 7.50
N ILE A 138 12.51 3.07 6.70
CA ILE A 138 13.12 4.12 5.86
C ILE A 138 13.87 5.12 6.73
N THR A 139 15.13 5.33 6.39
CA THR A 139 16.04 6.27 7.06
C THR A 139 15.89 7.67 6.49
N ARG A 140 16.42 8.67 7.21
CA ARG A 140 16.37 10.06 6.76
C ARG A 140 17.24 10.33 5.53
N ASP A 141 18.30 9.57 5.36
CA ASP A 141 19.22 9.76 4.24
C ASP A 141 18.65 9.14 2.98
N GLU A 142 17.96 8.00 3.10
CA GLU A 142 17.16 7.43 2.00
C GLU A 142 16.10 8.40 1.49
N LEU A 143 15.37 9.10 2.37
CA LEU A 143 14.41 10.15 1.96
C LEU A 143 15.04 11.24 1.07
N LYS A 144 16.35 11.47 1.18
CA LYS A 144 17.09 12.44 0.38
C LYS A 144 17.71 11.84 -0.89
N GLN A 145 17.78 10.52 -1.01
CA GLN A 145 18.36 9.87 -2.17
C GLN A 145 17.51 10.14 -3.41
N LYS A 146 18.17 10.50 -4.52
CA LYS A 146 17.49 10.69 -5.79
C LYS A 146 17.30 9.33 -6.45
N ASN A 147 16.05 8.93 -6.65
CA ASN A 147 15.67 7.83 -7.52
C ASN A 147 14.34 8.17 -8.22
N PRO A 148 14.00 7.51 -9.34
CA PRO A 148 12.81 7.84 -10.13
C PRO A 148 11.48 7.66 -9.41
N TYR A 149 11.43 6.92 -8.31
CA TYR A 149 10.20 6.67 -7.54
C TYR A 149 10.13 7.50 -6.25
N ASN A 150 11.19 8.23 -5.90
CA ASN A 150 11.22 9.03 -4.68
C ASN A 150 10.44 10.34 -4.89
N THR A 151 9.14 10.31 -4.59
CA THR A 151 8.23 11.46 -4.69
C THR A 151 8.50 12.55 -3.65
N TYR A 152 9.53 12.42 -2.81
CA TYR A 152 10.09 13.54 -2.05
C TYR A 152 11.07 14.37 -2.89
N GLN A 153 11.67 13.78 -3.91
CA GLN A 153 12.74 14.37 -4.72
C GLN A 153 12.33 14.66 -6.17
N ILE A 154 11.31 13.97 -6.69
CA ILE A 154 10.75 14.20 -8.02
C ILE A 154 9.46 15.02 -7.96
N ASP A 155 9.16 15.72 -9.04
CA ASP A 155 7.88 16.40 -9.26
C ASP A 155 6.94 15.48 -10.06
N GLY A 156 5.65 15.52 -9.75
CA GLY A 156 4.65 14.69 -10.44
C GLY A 156 4.63 13.22 -9.99
N LEU A 157 4.22 12.35 -10.92
CA LEU A 157 4.07 10.91 -10.71
C LEU A 157 5.42 10.16 -10.91
N PRO A 158 5.63 9.02 -10.23
CA PRO A 158 6.72 8.10 -10.57
C PRO A 158 6.53 7.51 -11.99
N PRO A 159 7.56 6.89 -12.59
CA PRO A 159 7.51 6.42 -13.98
C PRO A 159 6.57 5.23 -14.21
N THR A 160 6.30 4.43 -13.18
CA THR A 160 5.39 3.26 -13.25
C THR A 160 4.62 3.10 -11.93
N PRO A 161 3.55 2.28 -11.91
CA PRO A 161 2.86 1.91 -10.69
C PRO A 161 3.80 1.18 -9.71
N ILE A 162 3.48 1.24 -8.41
CA ILE A 162 4.27 0.60 -7.34
C ILE A 162 3.63 -0.70 -6.81
N GLY A 163 2.69 -1.24 -7.59
CA GLY A 163 1.87 -2.40 -7.28
C GLY A 163 0.62 -2.44 -8.16
N ASN A 164 -0.19 -3.47 -8.00
CA ASN A 164 -1.45 -3.66 -8.71
C ASN A 164 -2.63 -3.14 -7.86
N PRO A 165 -3.22 -1.98 -8.18
CA PRO A 165 -4.31 -1.40 -7.39
C PRO A 165 -5.62 -2.17 -7.55
N GLY A 166 -6.46 -2.14 -6.52
CA GLY A 166 -7.82 -2.66 -6.59
C GLY A 166 -8.77 -1.76 -7.38
N ARG A 167 -9.98 -2.27 -7.62
CA ARG A 167 -11.04 -1.51 -8.31
C ARG A 167 -11.36 -0.21 -7.58
N ALA A 168 -11.48 -0.28 -6.26
CA ALA A 168 -11.83 0.85 -5.42
C ALA A 168 -10.78 1.97 -5.44
N ALA A 169 -9.49 1.64 -5.52
CA ALA A 169 -8.43 2.65 -5.62
C ALA A 169 -8.43 3.34 -7.00
N ILE A 170 -8.63 2.58 -8.08
CA ILE A 170 -8.77 3.15 -9.43
C ILE A 170 -9.98 4.08 -9.48
N GLU A 171 -11.14 3.64 -9.00
CA GLU A 171 -12.36 4.46 -8.94
C GLU A 171 -12.17 5.71 -8.09
N ALA A 172 -11.52 5.61 -6.92
CA ALA A 172 -11.23 6.75 -6.06
C ALA A 172 -10.34 7.81 -6.75
N VAL A 173 -9.40 7.38 -7.60
CA VAL A 173 -8.56 8.30 -8.38
C VAL A 173 -9.33 8.96 -9.52
N LEU A 174 -10.23 8.23 -10.17
CA LEU A 174 -11.04 8.75 -11.28
C LEU A 174 -12.21 9.61 -10.82
N LYS A 175 -12.74 9.36 -9.62
CA LYS A 175 -13.86 10.09 -8.99
C LYS A 175 -13.47 10.51 -7.56
N PRO A 176 -12.46 11.38 -7.37
CA PRO A 176 -11.98 11.76 -6.05
C PRO A 176 -13.00 12.62 -5.31
N ALA A 177 -12.91 12.62 -3.98
CA ALA A 177 -13.70 13.54 -3.16
C ALA A 177 -13.40 14.99 -3.55
N LYS A 178 -14.42 15.86 -3.54
CA LYS A 178 -14.25 17.28 -3.86
C LYS A 178 -13.86 18.06 -2.61
N THR A 179 -12.56 18.18 -2.38
CA THR A 179 -12.00 18.87 -1.21
C THR A 179 -10.84 19.78 -1.61
N GLY A 180 -10.47 20.73 -0.74
CA GLY A 180 -9.25 21.53 -0.88
C GLY A 180 -8.06 20.98 -0.09
N GLU A 181 -8.14 19.73 0.39
CA GLU A 181 -7.16 19.12 1.29
C GLU A 181 -5.86 18.86 0.53
N ILE A 182 -4.72 19.16 1.16
CA ILE A 182 -3.38 18.96 0.57
C ILE A 182 -2.40 18.29 1.53
N TYR A 183 -2.85 17.97 2.74
CA TYR A 183 -2.09 17.24 3.75
C TYR A 183 -3.01 16.27 4.49
N PHE A 184 -2.45 15.14 4.92
CA PHE A 184 -3.09 14.21 5.84
C PHE A 184 -2.05 13.64 6.79
N VAL A 185 -2.45 13.21 7.99
CA VAL A 185 -1.57 12.57 8.97
C VAL A 185 -2.40 11.59 9.79
N ALA A 186 -1.78 10.49 10.24
CA ALA A 186 -2.45 9.50 11.07
C ALA A 186 -3.14 10.13 12.28
N ASP A 187 -4.36 9.66 12.59
CA ASP A 187 -5.18 10.15 13.70
C ASP A 187 -5.00 9.32 15.00
N GLY A 188 -4.41 8.13 14.88
CA GLY A 188 -4.18 7.17 15.95
C GLY A 188 -5.30 6.14 16.17
N THR A 189 -6.36 6.18 15.38
CA THR A 189 -7.43 5.16 15.34
C THR A 189 -7.22 4.16 14.19
N GLY A 190 -6.34 4.49 13.25
CA GLY A 190 -6.11 3.73 12.01
C GLY A 190 -6.46 4.51 10.74
N GLY A 191 -7.06 5.70 10.88
CA GLY A 191 -7.34 6.63 9.79
C GLY A 191 -6.45 7.87 9.82
N HIS A 192 -6.93 8.94 9.19
CA HIS A 192 -6.19 10.17 8.94
C HIS A 192 -6.99 11.43 9.23
N ILE A 193 -6.29 12.44 9.77
CA ILE A 193 -6.75 13.82 9.83
C ILE A 193 -6.24 14.57 8.61
N PHE A 194 -7.17 15.09 7.82
CA PHE A 194 -6.89 15.86 6.62
C PHE A 194 -6.82 17.36 6.92
N SER A 195 -6.07 18.11 6.12
CA SER A 195 -5.92 19.56 6.27
C SER A 195 -5.54 20.27 4.98
N THR A 196 -5.91 21.55 4.88
CA THR A 196 -5.67 22.41 3.71
C THR A 196 -4.44 23.30 3.87
N THR A 197 -3.90 23.44 5.09
CA THR A 197 -2.76 24.32 5.39
C THR A 197 -1.67 23.60 6.16
N LEU A 198 -0.42 24.03 5.95
CA LEU A 198 0.74 23.50 6.66
C LEU A 198 0.65 23.75 8.18
N ALA A 199 0.11 24.90 8.60
CA ALA A 199 -0.05 25.23 10.01
C ALA A 199 -1.00 24.23 10.71
N GLN A 200 -2.12 23.88 10.07
CA GLN A 200 -3.03 22.88 10.60
C GLN A 200 -2.41 21.48 10.59
N HIS A 201 -1.71 21.13 9.52
CA HIS A 201 -1.00 19.86 9.43
C HIS A 201 0.03 19.70 10.56
N ASN A 202 0.86 20.71 10.82
CA ASN A 202 1.86 20.67 11.88
C ASN A 202 1.24 20.52 13.28
N LYS A 203 0.08 21.14 13.53
CA LYS A 203 -0.69 20.91 14.77
C LYS A 203 -1.15 19.46 14.89
N ASN A 204 -1.66 18.87 13.81
CA ASN A 204 -2.10 17.48 13.78
C ASN A 204 -0.91 16.51 13.96
N VAL A 205 0.23 16.77 13.33
CA VAL A 205 1.48 16.02 13.52
C VAL A 205 1.92 16.05 14.99
N ALA A 206 1.86 17.21 15.65
CA ALA A 206 2.22 17.32 17.07
C ALA A 206 1.29 16.49 17.97
N LYS A 207 -0.01 16.41 17.65
CA LYS A 207 -0.97 15.54 18.35
C LYS A 207 -0.64 14.06 18.11
N TRP A 208 -0.48 13.66 16.85
CA TRP A 208 -0.11 12.29 16.48
C TRP A 208 1.15 11.81 17.19
N ARG A 209 2.21 12.62 17.22
CA ARG A 209 3.46 12.28 17.91
C ARG A 209 3.30 12.03 19.42
N LYS A 210 2.31 12.66 20.08
CA LYS A 210 2.01 12.36 21.49
C LYS A 210 1.40 10.97 21.61
N ILE A 211 0.38 10.69 20.79
CA ILE A 211 -0.30 9.40 20.73
C ILE A 211 0.68 8.27 20.38
N GLU A 212 1.56 8.46 19.38
CA GLU A 212 2.57 7.47 18.98
C GLU A 212 3.50 7.09 20.14
N ARG A 213 3.93 8.07 20.95
CA ARG A 213 4.77 7.80 22.13
C ARG A 213 4.04 7.01 23.20
N GLU A 214 2.77 7.33 23.44
CA GLU A 214 1.93 6.60 24.42
C GLU A 214 1.67 5.16 23.97
N ILE A 215 1.35 4.95 22.69
CA ILE A 215 1.18 3.61 22.10
C ILE A 215 2.48 2.81 22.24
N ARG A 216 3.63 3.40 21.89
CA ARG A 216 4.92 2.72 21.98
C ARG A 216 5.30 2.38 23.41
N ALA A 217 5.03 3.29 24.36
CA ALA A 217 5.27 3.04 25.78
C ALA A 217 4.39 1.88 26.29
N ARG A 218 3.11 1.84 25.89
CA ARG A 218 2.18 0.75 26.24
C ARG A 218 2.64 -0.58 25.65
N GLN A 219 2.97 -0.63 24.36
CA GLN A 219 3.46 -1.84 23.69
C GLN A 219 4.75 -2.37 24.34
N LYS A 220 5.67 -1.46 24.71
CA LYS A 220 6.89 -1.83 25.42
C LYS A 220 6.56 -2.46 26.79
N ALA A 221 5.68 -1.82 27.56
CA ALA A 221 5.27 -2.35 28.87
C ALA A 221 4.54 -3.70 28.76
N GLU A 222 3.69 -3.88 27.75
CA GLU A 222 3.01 -5.16 27.46
C GLU A 222 4.01 -6.25 27.06
N ALA A 223 5.01 -5.93 26.24
CA ALA A 223 6.07 -6.88 25.86
C ALA A 223 6.93 -7.29 27.06
N GLU A 224 7.37 -6.32 27.87
CA GLU A 224 8.14 -6.58 29.09
C GLU A 224 7.33 -7.41 30.11
N ALA A 225 6.02 -7.16 30.23
CA ALA A 225 5.14 -7.96 31.08
C ALA A 225 4.95 -9.38 30.56
N ALA A 226 4.82 -9.56 29.23
CA ALA A 226 4.71 -10.88 28.61
C ALA A 226 6.00 -11.69 28.76
N GLU A 227 7.17 -11.05 28.62
CA GLU A 227 8.47 -11.67 28.84
C GLU A 227 8.65 -12.09 30.31
N ALA A 228 8.37 -11.20 31.26
CA ALA A 228 8.43 -11.51 32.68
C ALA A 228 7.44 -12.62 33.09
N ALA A 229 6.26 -12.69 32.47
CA ALA A 229 5.30 -13.76 32.68
C ALA A 229 5.79 -15.10 32.10
N ALA A 230 6.42 -15.09 30.92
CA ALA A 230 7.03 -16.27 30.33
C ALA A 230 8.19 -16.80 31.19
N GLU A 231 9.06 -15.92 31.69
CA GLU A 231 10.16 -16.30 32.59
C GLU A 231 9.67 -16.88 33.93
N ARG A 232 8.58 -16.31 34.49
CA ARG A 232 7.94 -16.85 35.71
C ARG A 232 7.18 -18.16 35.45
N GLY A 233 6.64 -18.33 34.25
CA GLY A 233 6.00 -19.57 33.78
C GLY A 233 6.99 -20.68 33.39
N LEU A 234 8.26 -20.33 33.15
CA LEU A 234 9.36 -21.27 32.88
C LEU A 234 10.01 -21.83 34.17
N LEU A 235 9.52 -21.42 35.34
CA LEU A 235 9.97 -21.89 36.66
C LEU A 235 8.95 -22.88 37.27
N LEU A 236 8.65 -23.98 36.57
CA LEU A 236 8.06 -25.21 37.13
C LEU A 236 8.63 -26.44 36.40
N PRO A 237 8.77 -27.60 37.09
CA PRO A 237 9.73 -28.66 36.74
C PRO A 237 9.32 -29.46 35.49
N GLU A 238 10.29 -30.16 34.92
CA GLU A 238 10.17 -31.04 33.74
C GLU A 238 8.84 -31.82 33.70
N GLY A 239 8.06 -31.63 32.63
CA GLY A 239 6.82 -32.36 32.42
C GLY A 239 6.04 -31.95 31.16
N GLU A 240 6.39 -32.60 30.05
CA GLU A 240 5.60 -32.84 28.82
C GLU A 240 5.29 -31.70 27.82
N VAL A 241 5.51 -32.09 26.56
CA VAL A 241 5.60 -31.36 25.29
C VAL A 241 4.21 -31.02 24.70
N GLY A 242 4.05 -29.86 24.05
CA GLY A 242 2.85 -29.61 23.23
C GLY A 242 2.70 -28.24 22.55
N LEU A 243 3.49 -27.99 21.50
CA LEU A 243 3.24 -27.21 20.26
C LEU A 243 2.64 -25.76 20.29
N SER A 244 3.42 -24.84 19.71
CA SER A 244 3.20 -23.39 19.50
C SER A 244 2.10 -22.98 18.49
N PRO A 245 1.63 -21.70 18.55
CA PRO A 245 0.57 -21.15 17.70
C PRO A 245 1.10 -20.39 16.46
N VAL A 246 0.24 -20.31 15.43
CA VAL A 246 0.45 -19.61 14.16
C VAL A 246 0.13 -18.10 14.32
N GLY A 247 1.11 -17.23 14.04
CA GLY A 247 0.94 -15.77 13.98
C GLY A 247 0.56 -15.28 12.58
N GLY A 248 -0.48 -14.43 12.49
CA GLY A 248 -0.86 -13.68 11.29
C GLY A 248 -0.29 -12.25 11.28
N PRO A 249 -0.21 -11.58 10.11
CA PRO A 249 0.49 -10.30 9.98
C PRO A 249 -0.34 -9.11 10.45
N VAL A 250 0.32 -8.19 11.14
CA VAL A 250 -0.19 -6.92 11.67
C VAL A 250 -0.10 -5.83 10.58
N GLY A 251 -1.17 -5.06 10.40
CA GLY A 251 -1.24 -3.90 9.49
C GLY A 251 -0.30 -2.75 9.88
N TRP A 252 0.16 -2.00 8.88
CA TRP A 252 1.28 -1.05 8.98
C TRP A 252 0.87 0.36 9.46
N PRO A 253 1.57 0.95 10.45
CA PRO A 253 1.45 2.37 10.77
C PRO A 253 2.35 3.23 9.87
N GLN A 254 1.75 4.17 9.14
CA GLN A 254 2.44 5.10 8.26
C GLN A 254 3.11 6.26 9.00
N ARG A 255 4.27 6.69 8.51
CA ARG A 255 5.03 7.84 9.01
C ARG A 255 5.09 8.93 7.96
N ASN A 256 4.04 9.73 7.80
CA ASN A 256 4.13 10.92 6.94
C ASN A 256 5.26 11.86 7.45
N PRO A 257 6.40 12.00 6.74
CA PRO A 257 7.53 12.77 7.17
C PRO A 257 7.40 14.16 6.59
N VAL A 258 6.41 14.92 7.06
CA VAL A 258 6.54 16.38 7.05
C VAL A 258 7.44 16.74 8.22
N ARG A 259 8.73 16.87 7.90
CA ARG A 259 9.72 17.58 8.71
C ARG A 259 9.91 18.97 8.15
#